data_AF-A0A4V6XYZ1-F1
#
_entry.id   AF-A0A4V6XYZ1-F1
#
_cell.length_a   1.000
_cell.length_b   1.000
_cell.length_c   1.000
_cell.angle_alpha   90.00
_cell.angle_beta   90.00
_cell.angle_gamma   90.00
#
_symmetry.space_group_name_H-M   'P 1'
#
loop_
_entity.id
_entity.type
_entity.pdbx_description
1 polymer ?
#
loop_
_entity_poly.entity_id
_entity_poly.type
_entity_poly.pdbx_seq_one_letter_code
_entity_poly.pdbx_strand_id
1 'polypeptide(L)'
;MENHITQISREDLEDLRDAFNKIDIDNSGYVSDFELQELFREASFSLPGYKVREIMETFIAGDTNKDEKISFEEFVGIYQELKSKEFSQTFMKTITRKDGIRSFGGMSGNSSEGTQHSYSVEEKVAFVNWINKALAKDPDCQHLLPMNPDDDSLFRSVRDGILLCKMINLSQPDTIDERVINTKKLATFKMTENLVLALNSASAIGCMVVSIDAHDLMAGKPHLVLGLFWQIIKEPDLNQRAELMLQQAALLDCRQFVSPHDVTSGNSKLNLAFVANLFNMHPLQKSHISDMYASHIEAETREERTFRNWMNSLGVSPNVNHLYWDLCDGLVIMQLFEKINVPVNWKKVNKRPYPPLGANMKKLENCNYAVELGKDVAHFSLVGIGGQNLNEGSSMHTLALVWQLMRRYTVQVLSDLGDGEKVGDNIILAWINTTLGPKNKHAHINSFKDKLISTSLPVIELINVIAPGTVKWDMVRKQERGMMNNDDKLNNAKYAVSLARKIGARVYALPDDLVEVNPKMVMTLFACLMGYSLNKAPMKKT
;
A
#
# COMPACT_ATOMS: atom_id res chain seq x y z
N MET A 1 -35.79 16.65 -22.69
CA MET A 1 -35.94 16.11 -21.32
C MET A 1 -36.97 15.01 -21.41
N GLU A 2 -36.52 13.79 -21.72
CA GLU A 2 -37.38 12.61 -21.59
C GLU A 2 -37.20 12.09 -20.17
N ASN A 3 -38.23 12.28 -19.33
CA ASN A 3 -38.28 11.67 -18.00
C ASN A 3 -38.52 10.17 -18.19
N HIS A 4 -37.47 9.35 -18.16
CA HIS A 4 -37.60 7.92 -17.94
C HIS A 4 -38.10 7.69 -16.51
N ILE A 5 -39.41 7.66 -16.33
CA ILE A 5 -40.02 7.18 -15.09
C ILE A 5 -39.96 5.65 -15.14
N THR A 6 -38.92 5.06 -14.55
CA THR A 6 -38.84 3.62 -14.32
C THR A 6 -39.88 3.23 -13.27
N GLN A 7 -40.89 2.43 -13.67
CA GLN A 7 -41.83 1.81 -12.74
C GLN A 7 -41.10 0.71 -11.96
N ILE A 8 -40.68 1.02 -10.74
CA ILE A 8 -40.14 0.03 -9.80
C ILE A 8 -41.32 -0.58 -9.03
N SER A 9 -41.36 -1.91 -8.90
CA SER A 9 -42.37 -2.56 -8.07
C SER A 9 -42.16 -2.18 -6.60
N ARG A 10 -43.24 -2.18 -5.80
CA ARG A 10 -43.15 -1.83 -4.37
C ARG A 10 -42.25 -2.80 -3.60
N GLU A 11 -42.23 -4.07 -4.01
CA GLU A 11 -41.37 -5.11 -3.44
C GLU A 11 -39.89 -4.89 -3.80
N ASP A 12 -39.56 -4.54 -5.05
CA ASP A 12 -38.18 -4.21 -5.45
C ASP A 12 -37.64 -2.97 -4.72
N LEU A 13 -38.50 -1.98 -4.42
CA LEU A 13 -38.11 -0.78 -3.66
C LEU A 13 -37.81 -1.08 -2.18
N GLU A 14 -38.53 -2.02 -1.57
CA GLU A 14 -38.27 -2.45 -0.19
C GLU A 14 -36.96 -3.23 -0.11
N ASP A 15 -36.69 -4.15 -1.05
CA ASP A 15 -35.41 -4.88 -1.14
C ASP A 15 -34.22 -3.94 -1.39
N LEU A 16 -34.42 -2.92 -2.22
CA LEU A 16 -33.43 -1.86 -2.47
C LEU A 16 -33.13 -1.03 -1.23
N ARG A 17 -34.16 -0.73 -0.43
CA ARG A 17 -34.00 0.01 0.82
C ARG A 17 -33.27 -0.81 1.87
N ASP A 18 -33.57 -2.10 1.96
CA ASP A 18 -32.85 -3.02 2.84
C ASP A 18 -31.38 -3.19 2.41
N ALA A 19 -31.11 -3.26 1.11
CA ALA A 19 -29.75 -3.26 0.56
C ALA A 19 -28.97 -1.98 0.90
N PHE A 20 -29.60 -0.81 0.72
CA PHE A 20 -28.99 0.49 1.04
C PHE A 20 -28.66 0.61 2.52
N ASN A 21 -29.60 0.29 3.40
CA ASN A 21 -29.41 0.37 4.86
C ASN A 21 -28.34 -0.60 5.39
N LYS A 22 -28.00 -1.66 4.64
CA LYS A 22 -26.89 -2.57 5.01
C LYS A 22 -25.52 -1.99 4.66
N ILE A 23 -25.46 -1.17 3.62
CA ILE A 23 -24.24 -0.52 3.19
C ILE A 23 -24.00 0.75 4.03
N ASP A 24 -25.07 1.46 4.40
CA ASP A 24 -25.07 2.58 5.35
C ASP A 24 -24.89 2.07 6.80
N ILE A 25 -23.64 1.74 7.15
CA ILE A 25 -23.24 1.16 8.44
C ILE A 25 -23.47 2.15 9.58
N ASP A 26 -23.24 3.44 9.32
CA ASP A 26 -23.41 4.50 10.32
C ASP A 26 -24.84 5.05 10.43
N ASN A 27 -25.75 4.59 9.57
CA ASN A 27 -27.16 5.01 9.47
C ASN A 27 -27.30 6.52 9.23
N SER A 28 -26.38 7.11 8.50
CA SER A 28 -26.39 8.54 8.16
C SER A 28 -27.46 8.90 7.12
N GLY A 29 -28.06 7.90 6.46
CA GLY A 29 -28.99 8.07 5.34
C GLY A 29 -28.28 8.26 3.99
N TYR A 30 -26.96 8.15 3.98
CA TYR A 30 -26.10 8.27 2.81
C TYR A 30 -25.07 7.14 2.85
N VAL A 31 -24.66 6.65 1.70
CA VAL A 31 -23.52 5.73 1.62
C VAL A 31 -22.25 6.52 1.34
N SER A 32 -21.32 6.49 2.29
CA SER A 32 -20.03 7.17 2.21
C SER A 32 -18.99 6.39 1.39
N ASP A 33 -17.92 7.06 0.98
CA ASP A 33 -16.79 6.40 0.31
C ASP A 33 -16.19 5.25 1.14
N PHE A 34 -16.13 5.41 2.46
CA PHE A 34 -15.67 4.36 3.37
C PHE A 34 -16.55 3.10 3.27
N GLU A 35 -17.86 3.26 3.26
CA GLU A 35 -18.81 2.14 3.20
C GLU A 35 -18.82 1.46 1.84
N LEU A 36 -18.64 2.21 0.75
CA LEU A 36 -18.43 1.66 -0.59
C LEU A 36 -17.13 0.85 -0.66
N GLN A 37 -16.04 1.34 -0.06
CA GLN A 37 -14.77 0.62 -0.01
C GLN A 37 -14.89 -0.71 0.75
N GLU A 38 -15.61 -0.72 1.87
CA GLU A 38 -15.90 -1.97 2.61
C GLU A 38 -16.68 -2.96 1.73
N LEU A 39 -17.72 -2.48 1.03
CA LEU A 39 -18.52 -3.27 0.10
C LEU A 39 -17.69 -3.83 -1.07
N PHE A 40 -16.84 -3.03 -1.71
CA PHE A 40 -16.00 -3.48 -2.82
C PHE A 40 -14.88 -4.41 -2.37
N ARG A 41 -14.35 -4.21 -1.16
CA ARG A 41 -13.43 -5.16 -0.56
C ARG A 41 -14.11 -6.50 -0.34
N GLU A 42 -15.34 -6.50 0.16
CA GLU A 42 -16.09 -7.75 0.33
C GLU A 42 -16.41 -8.42 -1.02
N ALA A 43 -16.82 -7.63 -2.02
CA ALA A 43 -17.06 -8.10 -3.37
C ALA A 43 -15.80 -8.71 -4.02
N SER A 44 -14.61 -8.18 -3.73
CA SER A 44 -13.33 -8.67 -4.26
C SER A 44 -12.97 -10.10 -3.84
N PHE A 45 -13.59 -10.62 -2.77
CA PHE A 45 -13.46 -12.04 -2.41
C PHE A 45 -14.28 -12.97 -3.30
N SER A 46 -15.27 -12.44 -4.02
CA SER A 46 -16.24 -13.21 -4.82
C SER A 46 -16.22 -12.88 -6.32
N LEU A 47 -15.56 -11.79 -6.71
CA LEU A 47 -15.54 -11.27 -8.07
C LEU A 47 -14.10 -10.95 -8.52
N PRO A 48 -13.75 -11.22 -9.80
CA PRO A 48 -12.51 -10.76 -10.40
C PRO A 48 -12.34 -9.24 -10.30
N GLY A 49 -11.13 -8.77 -10.01
CA GLY A 49 -10.85 -7.36 -9.76
C GLY A 49 -11.23 -6.40 -10.91
N TYR A 50 -11.25 -6.87 -12.17
CA TYR A 50 -11.71 -6.05 -13.29
C TYR A 50 -13.25 -5.89 -13.32
N LYS A 51 -14.01 -6.87 -12.81
CA LYS A 51 -15.47 -6.77 -12.66
C LYS A 51 -15.83 -5.90 -11.47
N VAL A 52 -15.10 -6.02 -10.36
CA VAL A 52 -15.25 -5.10 -9.21
C VAL A 52 -15.00 -3.66 -9.67
N ARG A 53 -13.99 -3.45 -10.54
CA ARG A 53 -13.69 -2.15 -11.13
C ARG A 53 -14.83 -1.60 -11.99
N GLU A 54 -15.45 -2.42 -12.84
CA GLU A 54 -16.58 -1.99 -13.67
C GLU A 54 -17.82 -1.61 -12.83
N ILE A 55 -18.05 -2.33 -11.73
CA ILE A 55 -19.12 -2.01 -10.78
C ILE A 55 -18.80 -0.70 -10.07
N MET A 56 -17.56 -0.53 -9.61
CA MET A 56 -17.11 0.70 -8.96
C MET A 56 -17.27 1.92 -9.88
N GLU A 57 -16.92 1.80 -11.16
CA GLU A 57 -17.14 2.86 -12.17
C GLU A 57 -18.63 3.22 -12.30
N THR A 58 -19.52 2.23 -12.16
CA THR A 58 -20.98 2.45 -12.19
C THR A 58 -21.46 3.21 -10.94
N PHE A 59 -20.90 2.91 -9.76
CA PHE A 59 -21.18 3.66 -8.53
C PHE A 59 -20.67 5.11 -8.60
N ILE A 60 -19.48 5.31 -9.18
CA ILE A 60 -18.88 6.66 -9.34
C ILE A 60 -19.69 7.50 -10.33
N ALA A 61 -20.15 6.89 -11.43
CA ALA A 61 -21.01 7.57 -12.39
C ALA A 61 -22.41 7.90 -11.84
N GLY A 62 -22.81 7.21 -10.77
CA GLY A 62 -24.10 7.39 -10.11
C GLY A 62 -24.15 8.50 -9.05
N ASP A 63 -23.02 9.06 -8.64
CA ASP A 63 -22.98 10.31 -7.85
C ASP A 63 -23.29 11.50 -8.79
N THR A 64 -24.59 11.78 -8.93
CA THR A 64 -25.09 12.77 -9.89
C THR A 64 -24.94 14.20 -9.39
N ASN A 65 -24.98 14.38 -8.07
CA ASN A 65 -24.88 15.68 -7.43
C ASN A 65 -23.44 16.07 -7.04
N LYS A 66 -22.49 15.12 -7.13
CA LYS A 66 -21.06 15.25 -6.81
C LYS A 66 -20.80 15.67 -5.37
N ASP A 67 -21.61 15.19 -4.44
CA ASP A 67 -21.44 15.46 -3.01
C ASP A 67 -20.54 14.44 -2.31
N GLU A 68 -19.92 13.54 -3.08
CA GLU A 68 -19.01 12.47 -2.62
C GLU A 68 -19.72 11.45 -1.72
N LYS A 69 -21.05 11.40 -1.77
CA LYS A 69 -21.90 10.43 -1.09
C LYS A 69 -22.95 9.90 -2.06
N ILE A 70 -23.46 8.71 -1.78
CA ILE A 70 -24.55 8.13 -2.58
C ILE A 70 -25.83 8.21 -1.77
N SER A 71 -26.77 9.01 -2.24
CA SER A 71 -28.14 9.05 -1.71
C SER A 71 -28.91 7.78 -2.09
N PHE A 72 -30.05 7.54 -1.41
CA PHE A 72 -30.90 6.40 -1.75
C PHE A 72 -31.42 6.49 -3.19
N GLU A 73 -31.75 7.69 -3.65
CA GLU A 73 -32.24 7.95 -5.01
C GLU A 73 -31.17 7.63 -6.07
N GLU A 74 -29.90 7.96 -5.80
CA GLU A 74 -28.76 7.64 -6.66
C GLU A 74 -28.44 6.15 -6.64
N PHE A 75 -28.50 5.52 -5.46
CA PHE A 75 -28.32 4.08 -5.30
C PHE A 75 -29.33 3.27 -6.12
N VAL A 76 -30.59 3.73 -6.17
CA VAL A 76 -31.63 3.11 -7.00
C VAL A 76 -31.26 3.16 -8.49
N GLY A 77 -30.71 4.28 -8.96
CA GLY A 77 -30.22 4.43 -10.35
C GLY A 77 -29.07 3.48 -10.66
N ILE A 78 -28.06 3.45 -9.79
CA ILE A 78 -26.90 2.55 -9.90
C ILE A 78 -27.34 1.08 -9.93
N TYR A 79 -28.25 0.69 -9.04
CA TYR A 79 -28.73 -0.68 -8.95
C TYR A 79 -29.50 -1.11 -10.21
N GLN A 80 -30.28 -0.23 -10.83
CA GLN A 80 -30.97 -0.52 -12.10
C GLN A 80 -29.98 -0.74 -13.24
N GLU A 81 -28.95 0.10 -13.33
CA GLU A 81 -27.90 -0.05 -14.34
C GLU A 81 -27.15 -1.38 -14.14
N LEU A 82 -26.81 -1.72 -12.89
CA LEU A 82 -26.15 -2.99 -12.58
C LEU A 82 -27.06 -4.20 -12.83
N LYS A 83 -28.35 -4.15 -12.50
CA LYS A 83 -29.31 -5.25 -12.75
C LYS A 83 -29.44 -5.58 -14.24
N SER A 84 -29.17 -4.62 -15.13
CA SER A 84 -29.16 -4.83 -16.58
C SER A 84 -27.92 -5.58 -17.11
N LYS A 85 -26.85 -5.68 -16.31
CA LYS A 85 -25.59 -6.35 -16.69
C LYS A 85 -25.59 -7.82 -16.25
N GLU A 86 -25.22 -8.74 -17.17
CA GLU A 86 -25.33 -10.20 -16.99
C GLU A 86 -24.52 -10.76 -15.79
N PHE A 87 -23.45 -10.09 -15.38
CA PHE A 87 -22.55 -10.54 -14.31
C PHE A 87 -22.88 -9.99 -12.91
N SER A 88 -23.82 -9.04 -12.80
CA SER A 88 -24.11 -8.33 -11.56
C SER A 88 -24.81 -9.19 -10.51
N GLN A 89 -25.42 -10.30 -10.90
CA GLN A 89 -26.16 -11.18 -9.98
C GLN A 89 -25.33 -11.65 -8.78
N THR A 90 -24.02 -11.82 -8.95
CA THR A 90 -23.11 -12.21 -7.87
C THR A 90 -22.84 -11.06 -6.91
N PHE A 91 -22.64 -9.84 -7.43
CA PHE A 91 -22.49 -8.63 -6.62
C PHE A 91 -23.78 -8.31 -5.85
N MET A 92 -24.93 -8.47 -6.50
CA MET A 92 -26.25 -8.24 -5.91
C MET A 92 -26.54 -9.23 -4.79
N LYS A 93 -26.07 -10.48 -4.91
CA LYS A 93 -26.10 -11.46 -3.81
C LYS A 93 -25.22 -11.06 -2.63
N THR A 94 -24.09 -10.41 -2.88
CA THR A 94 -23.23 -9.86 -1.82
C THR A 94 -23.92 -8.72 -1.07
N ILE A 95 -24.59 -7.81 -1.78
CA ILE A 95 -25.37 -6.72 -1.18
C ILE A 95 -26.57 -7.24 -0.37
N THR A 96 -27.29 -8.24 -0.90
CA THR A 96 -28.56 -8.71 -0.32
C THR A 96 -28.40 -9.73 0.80
N ARG A 97 -27.19 -10.26 1.03
CA ARG A 97 -26.96 -11.33 2.02
C ARG A 97 -27.39 -10.88 3.43
N LYS A 98 -28.16 -11.73 4.13
CA LYS A 98 -28.51 -11.55 5.55
C LYS A 98 -27.43 -12.23 6.41
N ASP A 99 -27.12 -11.57 7.52
CA ASP A 99 -26.25 -11.96 8.64
C ASP A 99 -24.74 -11.78 8.47
N GLY A 100 -24.19 -10.97 9.39
CA GLY A 100 -22.77 -10.85 9.63
C GLY A 100 -22.12 -12.20 9.93
N ILE A 101 -20.95 -12.40 9.33
CA ILE A 101 -19.85 -13.29 9.71
C ILE A 101 -20.26 -14.55 10.49
N ARG A 102 -20.60 -15.63 9.79
CA ARG A 102 -20.32 -17.01 10.23
C ARG A 102 -19.89 -17.89 9.05
N SER A 103 -18.80 -18.62 9.28
CA SER A 103 -18.29 -19.81 8.58
C SER A 103 -17.89 -19.69 7.10
N PHE A 104 -16.59 -19.46 6.86
CA PHE A 104 -15.86 -20.31 5.92
C PHE A 104 -15.76 -21.71 6.54
N GLY A 105 -16.75 -22.53 6.25
CA GLY A 105 -16.87 -23.90 6.71
C GLY A 105 -18.01 -24.49 5.92
N GLY A 106 -17.70 -25.49 5.09
CA GLY A 106 -18.67 -26.06 4.17
C GLY A 106 -19.98 -26.44 4.84
N MET A 107 -21.07 -26.24 4.11
CA MET A 107 -22.12 -27.21 3.85
C MET A 107 -23.45 -26.51 3.57
N SER A 108 -23.95 -26.76 2.37
CA SER A 108 -25.33 -27.18 2.12
C SER A 108 -25.27 -27.94 0.78
N GLY A 109 -25.75 -29.16 0.61
CA GLY A 109 -26.74 -29.93 1.34
C GLY A 109 -27.71 -30.46 0.28
N ASN A 110 -27.42 -31.67 -0.22
CA ASN A 110 -28.14 -32.45 -1.25
C ASN A 110 -27.74 -32.19 -2.71
N SER A 111 -26.84 -33.03 -3.25
CA SER A 111 -26.95 -33.70 -4.56
C SER A 111 -25.69 -34.51 -4.81
N SER A 112 -25.80 -35.82 -4.68
CA SER A 112 -24.75 -36.82 -4.92
C SER A 112 -24.43 -37.05 -6.41
N GLU A 113 -24.42 -36.00 -7.25
CA GLU A 113 -24.19 -36.19 -8.71
C GLU A 113 -23.71 -34.95 -9.49
N GLY A 114 -23.22 -33.89 -8.82
CA GLY A 114 -22.84 -32.67 -9.54
C GLY A 114 -21.79 -31.84 -8.83
N THR A 115 -20.54 -32.29 -8.83
CA THR A 115 -19.40 -31.44 -8.45
C THR A 115 -19.22 -30.38 -9.53
N GLN A 116 -19.76 -29.18 -9.33
CA GLN A 116 -19.45 -28.02 -10.17
C GLN A 116 -17.99 -27.62 -9.92
N HIS A 117 -17.09 -28.07 -10.78
CA HIS A 117 -15.70 -27.63 -10.78
C HIS A 117 -15.59 -26.27 -11.50
N SER A 118 -15.48 -25.18 -10.73
CA SER A 118 -15.14 -23.86 -11.26
C SER A 118 -13.64 -23.80 -11.59
N TYR A 119 -13.29 -23.21 -12.73
CA TYR A 119 -11.92 -22.90 -13.14
C TYR A 119 -11.75 -21.39 -13.28
N SER A 120 -10.52 -20.87 -13.12
CA SER A 120 -10.25 -19.44 -13.28
C SER A 120 -10.21 -19.06 -14.77
N VAL A 121 -10.81 -17.92 -15.11
CA VAL A 121 -10.74 -17.36 -16.48
C VAL A 121 -9.32 -16.92 -16.79
N GLU A 122 -8.61 -16.41 -15.79
CA GLU A 122 -7.22 -15.98 -15.88
C GLU A 122 -6.28 -17.16 -16.21
N GLU A 123 -6.51 -18.32 -15.59
CA GLU A 123 -5.77 -19.55 -15.91
C GLU A 123 -5.97 -19.95 -17.37
N LYS A 124 -7.22 -19.98 -17.85
CA LYS A 124 -7.54 -20.28 -19.27
C LYS A 124 -6.78 -19.35 -20.22
N VAL A 125 -6.86 -18.04 -19.98
CA VAL A 125 -6.19 -17.02 -20.80
C VAL A 125 -4.68 -17.23 -20.80
N ALA A 126 -4.09 -17.51 -19.64
CA ALA A 126 -2.66 -17.77 -19.52
C ALA A 126 -2.23 -19.02 -20.31
N PHE A 127 -2.97 -20.12 -20.19
CA PHE A 127 -2.70 -21.35 -20.95
C PHE A 127 -2.81 -21.12 -22.46
N VAL A 128 -3.86 -20.45 -22.95
CA VAL A 128 -4.03 -20.18 -24.37
C VAL A 128 -2.86 -19.36 -24.92
N ASN A 129 -2.48 -18.28 -24.23
CA ASN A 129 -1.37 -17.44 -24.64
C ASN A 129 -0.04 -18.19 -24.64
N TRP A 130 0.20 -19.04 -23.63
CA TRP A 130 1.40 -19.86 -23.56
C TRP A 130 1.45 -20.87 -24.71
N ILE A 131 0.36 -21.59 -24.98
CA ILE A 131 0.28 -22.59 -26.05
C ILE A 131 0.48 -21.94 -27.42
N ASN A 132 -0.23 -20.83 -27.69
CA ASN A 132 -0.10 -20.07 -28.93
C ASN A 132 1.35 -19.65 -29.19
N LYS A 133 2.10 -19.32 -28.13
CA LYS A 133 3.52 -18.96 -28.23
C LYS A 133 4.42 -20.18 -28.40
N ALA A 134 4.22 -21.23 -27.60
CA ALA A 134 5.09 -22.39 -27.55
C ALA A 134 5.00 -23.26 -28.81
N LEU A 135 3.79 -23.44 -29.35
CA LEU A 135 3.52 -24.28 -30.52
C LEU A 135 3.30 -23.49 -31.81
N ALA A 136 3.58 -22.17 -31.82
CA ALA A 136 3.37 -21.28 -32.96
C ALA A 136 3.97 -21.79 -34.29
N LYS A 137 5.09 -22.53 -34.20
CA LYS A 137 5.86 -23.03 -35.34
C LYS A 137 5.68 -24.54 -35.58
N ASP A 138 4.88 -25.23 -34.78
CA ASP A 138 4.67 -26.66 -34.92
C ASP A 138 3.78 -26.96 -36.15
N PRO A 139 4.21 -27.81 -37.10
CA PRO A 139 3.47 -28.08 -38.33
C PRO A 139 2.16 -28.83 -38.09
N ASP A 140 2.06 -29.65 -37.04
CA ASP A 140 0.90 -30.49 -36.75
C ASP A 140 -0.18 -29.75 -35.95
N CYS A 141 0.15 -28.60 -35.35
CA CYS A 141 -0.80 -27.75 -34.62
C CYS A 141 -1.32 -26.54 -35.42
N GLN A 142 -0.91 -26.37 -36.68
CA GLN A 142 -1.30 -25.20 -37.49
C GLN A 142 -2.81 -25.08 -37.73
N HIS A 143 -3.56 -26.20 -37.72
CA HIS A 143 -5.02 -26.16 -37.85
C HIS A 143 -5.74 -25.73 -36.57
N LEU A 144 -5.03 -25.67 -35.44
CA LEU A 144 -5.56 -25.32 -34.12
C LEU A 144 -5.14 -23.93 -33.65
N LEU A 145 -4.02 -23.40 -34.15
CA LEU A 145 -3.39 -22.18 -33.68
C LEU A 145 -3.54 -21.03 -34.69
N PRO A 146 -3.71 -19.77 -34.24
CA PRO A 146 -3.83 -19.36 -32.84
C PRO A 146 -5.24 -19.58 -32.26
N MET A 147 -5.31 -20.02 -31.00
CA MET A 147 -6.54 -20.09 -30.22
C MET A 147 -6.89 -18.70 -29.65
N ASN A 148 -8.19 -18.45 -29.45
CA ASN A 148 -8.67 -17.21 -28.86
C ASN A 148 -8.76 -17.33 -27.33
N PRO A 149 -8.03 -16.50 -26.54
CA PRO A 149 -8.03 -16.59 -25.08
C PRO A 149 -9.39 -16.26 -24.45
N ASP A 150 -10.25 -15.54 -25.15
CA ASP A 150 -11.52 -15.05 -24.59
C ASP A 150 -12.67 -16.07 -24.73
N ASP A 151 -12.52 -17.11 -25.55
CA ASP A 151 -13.57 -18.12 -25.81
C ASP A 151 -13.17 -19.55 -25.39
N ASP A 152 -13.98 -20.54 -25.78
CA ASP A 152 -13.79 -21.96 -25.46
C ASP A 152 -12.92 -22.70 -26.50
N SER A 153 -12.18 -21.98 -27.35
CA SER A 153 -11.31 -22.58 -28.38
C SER A 153 -10.31 -23.55 -27.78
N LEU A 154 -9.74 -23.25 -26.61
CA LEU A 154 -8.85 -24.17 -25.87
C LEU A 154 -9.45 -25.58 -25.70
N PHE A 155 -10.71 -25.64 -25.25
CA PHE A 155 -11.39 -26.90 -24.92
C PHE A 155 -11.81 -27.68 -26.17
N ARG A 156 -11.98 -27.00 -27.30
CA ARG A 156 -12.25 -27.64 -28.59
C ARG A 156 -10.97 -28.18 -29.22
N SER A 157 -9.85 -27.47 -29.07
CA SER A 157 -8.57 -27.81 -29.67
C SER A 157 -7.88 -29.03 -29.06
N VAL A 158 -8.27 -29.46 -27.86
CA VAL A 158 -7.75 -30.71 -27.27
C VAL A 158 -8.38 -31.98 -27.85
N ARG A 159 -9.49 -31.85 -28.59
CA ARG A 159 -10.36 -32.97 -28.99
C ARG A 159 -9.67 -34.04 -29.83
N ASP A 160 -8.69 -33.65 -30.64
CA ASP A 160 -7.96 -34.59 -31.52
C ASP A 160 -6.73 -35.23 -30.85
N GLY A 161 -6.38 -34.81 -29.63
CA GLY A 161 -5.26 -35.30 -28.85
C GLY A 161 -3.87 -34.87 -29.34
N ILE A 162 -3.74 -34.18 -30.48
CA ILE A 162 -2.45 -33.74 -31.03
C ILE A 162 -1.81 -32.70 -30.11
N LEU A 163 -2.60 -31.70 -29.69
CA LEU A 163 -2.14 -30.63 -28.81
C LEU A 163 -1.55 -31.16 -27.49
N LEU A 164 -2.22 -32.15 -26.87
CA LEU A 164 -1.76 -32.76 -25.62
C LEU A 164 -0.46 -33.53 -25.81
N CYS A 165 -0.33 -34.31 -26.89
CA CYS A 165 0.90 -35.04 -27.18
C CYS A 165 2.10 -34.10 -27.37
N LYS A 166 1.91 -33.01 -28.13
CA LYS A 166 2.96 -32.00 -28.34
C LYS A 166 3.34 -31.27 -27.05
N MET A 167 2.36 -30.97 -26.20
CA MET A 167 2.63 -30.38 -24.90
C MET A 167 3.41 -31.29 -23.94
N ILE A 168 3.17 -32.60 -23.99
CA ILE A 168 3.96 -33.56 -23.21
C ILE A 168 5.42 -33.54 -23.66
N ASN A 169 5.70 -33.53 -24.96
CA ASN A 169 7.07 -33.39 -25.48
C ASN A 169 7.70 -32.02 -25.18
N LEU A 170 6.90 -30.95 -25.10
CA LEU A 170 7.40 -29.64 -24.66
C LEU A 170 7.79 -29.63 -23.17
N SER A 171 7.04 -30.36 -22.34
CA SER A 171 7.33 -30.50 -20.91
C SER A 171 8.54 -31.40 -20.68
N GLN A 172 8.53 -32.58 -21.28
CA GLN A 172 9.62 -33.55 -21.20
C GLN A 172 9.93 -34.07 -22.61
N PRO A 173 11.02 -33.57 -23.24
CA PRO A 173 11.45 -34.01 -24.57
C PRO A 173 11.61 -35.53 -24.68
N ASP A 174 11.38 -36.06 -25.88
CA ASP A 174 11.51 -37.49 -26.22
C ASP A 174 10.57 -38.45 -25.46
N THR A 175 9.50 -37.93 -24.83
CA THR A 175 8.48 -38.77 -24.16
C THR A 175 7.59 -39.50 -25.15
N ILE A 176 7.16 -38.81 -26.22
CA ILE A 176 6.30 -39.36 -27.28
C ILE A 176 7.05 -39.28 -28.60
N ASP A 177 7.22 -40.43 -29.27
CA ASP A 177 7.66 -40.46 -30.66
C ASP A 177 6.57 -39.88 -31.57
N GLU A 178 6.79 -38.69 -32.13
CA GLU A 178 5.76 -37.96 -32.87
C GLU A 178 5.23 -38.73 -34.10
N ARG A 179 5.97 -39.72 -34.60
CA ARG A 179 5.54 -40.56 -35.73
C ARG A 179 4.34 -41.46 -35.40
N VAL A 180 4.08 -41.71 -34.12
CA VAL A 180 2.92 -42.50 -33.68
C VAL A 180 1.65 -41.66 -33.55
N ILE A 181 1.75 -40.33 -33.62
CA ILE A 181 0.60 -39.43 -33.50
C ILE A 181 -0.18 -39.46 -34.82
N ASN A 182 -1.49 -39.72 -34.75
CA ASN A 182 -2.35 -39.60 -35.92
C ASN A 182 -2.57 -38.11 -36.24
N THR A 183 -1.96 -37.60 -37.32
CA THR A 183 -2.08 -36.18 -37.72
C THR A 183 -2.95 -35.94 -38.95
N LYS A 184 -3.36 -37.00 -39.67
CA LYS A 184 -4.13 -36.92 -40.92
C LYS A 184 -5.40 -37.76 -40.88
N LYS A 185 -6.51 -37.21 -41.43
CA LYS A 185 -7.84 -37.86 -41.53
C LYS A 185 -8.31 -38.39 -40.17
N LEU A 186 -8.54 -37.47 -39.24
CA LEU A 186 -8.93 -37.73 -37.86
C LEU A 186 -10.38 -38.21 -37.78
N ALA A 187 -10.59 -39.52 -37.88
CA ALA A 187 -11.84 -40.15 -37.47
C ALA A 187 -11.88 -40.27 -35.94
N THR A 188 -13.08 -40.40 -35.36
CA THR A 188 -13.26 -40.46 -33.89
C THR A 188 -12.36 -41.48 -33.21
N PHE A 189 -12.17 -42.67 -33.80
CA PHE A 189 -11.29 -43.69 -33.21
C PHE A 189 -9.82 -43.26 -33.16
N LYS A 190 -9.32 -42.54 -34.18
CA LYS A 190 -7.94 -42.02 -34.20
C LYS A 190 -7.72 -40.89 -33.20
N MET A 191 -8.74 -40.05 -33.02
CA MET A 191 -8.73 -39.03 -31.97
C MET A 191 -8.66 -39.69 -30.59
N THR A 192 -9.43 -40.76 -30.37
CA THR A 192 -9.35 -41.56 -29.13
C THR A 192 -7.96 -42.17 -28.95
N GLU A 193 -7.35 -42.76 -29.99
CA GLU A 193 -6.00 -43.30 -29.94
C GLU A 193 -4.97 -42.24 -29.51
N ASN A 194 -5.03 -41.04 -30.09
CA ASN A 194 -4.16 -39.91 -29.70
C ASN A 194 -4.38 -39.49 -28.24
N LEU A 195 -5.62 -39.41 -27.79
CA LEU A 195 -5.95 -39.03 -26.41
C LEU A 195 -5.49 -40.08 -25.39
N VAL A 196 -5.63 -41.36 -25.71
CA VAL A 196 -5.12 -42.47 -24.88
C VAL A 196 -3.58 -42.44 -24.85
N LEU A 197 -2.93 -42.20 -25.98
CA LEU A 197 -1.48 -42.00 -26.05
C LEU A 197 -1.04 -40.85 -25.14
N ALA A 198 -1.72 -39.70 -25.21
CA ALA A 198 -1.44 -38.55 -24.36
C ALA A 198 -1.62 -38.86 -22.86
N LEU A 199 -2.73 -39.52 -22.47
CA LEU A 199 -3.01 -39.87 -21.08
C LEU A 199 -1.96 -40.82 -20.49
N ASN A 200 -1.59 -41.87 -21.22
CA ASN A 200 -0.57 -42.83 -20.78
C ASN A 200 0.82 -42.17 -20.68
N SER A 201 1.14 -41.29 -21.63
CA SER A 201 2.41 -40.56 -21.64
C SER A 201 2.48 -39.53 -20.51
N ALA A 202 1.37 -38.83 -20.24
CA ALA A 202 1.24 -37.92 -19.09
C ALA A 202 1.42 -38.68 -17.76
N SER A 203 0.84 -39.88 -17.64
CA SER A 203 1.05 -40.74 -16.47
C SER A 203 2.52 -41.14 -16.31
N ALA A 204 3.24 -41.41 -17.40
CA ALA A 204 4.65 -41.80 -17.37
C ALA A 204 5.58 -40.68 -16.87
N ILE A 205 5.22 -39.42 -17.11
CA ILE A 205 5.95 -38.24 -16.61
C ILE A 205 5.46 -37.76 -15.23
N GLY A 206 4.56 -38.53 -14.58
CA GLY A 206 4.12 -38.28 -13.21
C GLY A 206 2.84 -37.46 -13.04
N CYS A 207 2.05 -37.23 -14.10
CA CYS A 207 0.71 -36.64 -13.96
C CYS A 207 -0.28 -37.64 -13.35
N MET A 208 -1.16 -37.16 -12.46
CA MET A 208 -2.25 -37.95 -11.88
C MET A 208 -3.45 -37.95 -12.81
N VAL A 209 -3.61 -39.03 -13.58
CA VAL A 209 -4.69 -39.19 -14.59
C VAL A 209 -5.78 -40.20 -14.18
N VAL A 210 -5.83 -40.61 -12.90
CA VAL A 210 -6.66 -41.73 -12.38
C VAL A 210 -8.17 -41.54 -12.60
N SER A 211 -8.63 -40.32 -12.90
CA SER A 211 -10.05 -39.99 -13.13
C SER A 211 -10.30 -39.24 -14.45
N ILE A 212 -9.44 -39.40 -15.46
CA ILE A 212 -9.57 -38.71 -16.76
C ILE A 212 -9.66 -39.74 -17.89
N ASP A 213 -10.83 -39.83 -18.53
CA ASP A 213 -11.01 -40.68 -19.71
C ASP A 213 -10.77 -39.92 -21.02
N ALA A 214 -10.37 -40.64 -22.07
CA ALA A 214 -10.25 -40.07 -23.41
C ALA A 214 -11.57 -39.45 -23.90
N HIS A 215 -12.72 -40.00 -23.48
CA HIS A 215 -14.02 -39.44 -23.84
C HIS A 215 -14.24 -38.05 -23.21
N ASP A 216 -13.76 -37.85 -21.98
CA ASP A 216 -13.90 -36.58 -21.26
C ASP A 216 -13.07 -35.45 -21.88
N LEU A 217 -11.85 -35.79 -22.30
CA LEU A 217 -10.97 -34.87 -23.03
C LEU A 217 -11.51 -34.58 -24.43
N MET A 218 -12.09 -35.58 -25.09
CA MET A 218 -12.74 -35.39 -26.39
C MET A 218 -13.98 -34.49 -26.30
N ALA A 219 -14.69 -34.54 -25.17
CA ALA A 219 -15.79 -33.63 -24.86
C ALA A 219 -15.33 -32.22 -24.43
N GLY A 220 -14.02 -32.03 -24.19
CA GLY A 220 -13.45 -30.75 -23.80
C GLY A 220 -13.85 -30.30 -22.40
N LYS A 221 -14.06 -31.22 -21.44
CA LYS A 221 -14.47 -30.87 -20.07
C LYS A 221 -13.46 -29.91 -19.42
N PRO A 222 -13.84 -28.64 -19.12
CA PRO A 222 -12.85 -27.59 -18.81
C PRO A 222 -11.92 -27.88 -17.63
N HIS A 223 -12.46 -28.36 -16.51
CA HIS A 223 -11.68 -28.64 -15.30
C HIS A 223 -10.68 -29.79 -15.48
N LEU A 224 -11.00 -30.79 -16.30
CA LEU A 224 -10.09 -31.91 -16.59
C LEU A 224 -8.98 -31.48 -17.55
N VAL A 225 -9.33 -30.69 -18.56
CA VAL A 225 -8.37 -30.14 -19.53
C VAL A 225 -7.37 -29.21 -18.84
N LEU A 226 -7.85 -28.24 -18.06
CA LEU A 226 -6.99 -27.30 -17.33
C LEU A 226 -6.16 -28.01 -16.24
N GLY A 227 -6.78 -28.94 -15.51
CA GLY A 227 -6.08 -29.75 -14.51
C GLY A 227 -4.96 -30.61 -15.10
N LEU A 228 -5.18 -31.18 -16.30
CA LEU A 228 -4.15 -31.92 -17.01
C LEU A 228 -3.05 -31.00 -17.56
N PHE A 229 -3.40 -29.87 -18.17
CA PHE A 229 -2.42 -28.91 -18.66
C PHE A 229 -1.53 -28.37 -17.54
N TRP A 230 -2.12 -28.00 -16.39
CA TRP A 230 -1.35 -27.59 -15.22
C TRP A 230 -0.32 -28.64 -14.81
N GLN A 231 -0.73 -29.91 -14.75
CA GLN A 231 0.16 -31.00 -14.38
C GLN A 231 1.28 -31.23 -15.40
N ILE A 232 0.97 -31.10 -16.70
CA ILE A 232 1.96 -31.22 -17.78
C ILE A 232 2.99 -30.08 -17.70
N ILE A 233 2.58 -28.83 -17.50
CA ILE A 233 3.52 -27.69 -17.46
C ILE A 233 4.24 -27.51 -16.13
N LYS A 234 3.80 -28.21 -15.08
CA LYS A 234 4.32 -28.03 -13.73
C LYS A 234 5.71 -28.62 -13.62
N GLU A 235 6.71 -27.75 -13.49
CA GLU A 235 8.07 -28.13 -13.10
C GLU A 235 8.08 -28.56 -11.61
N PRO A 236 8.37 -29.84 -11.31
CA PRO A 236 8.39 -30.35 -9.94
C PRO A 236 9.59 -29.84 -9.14
N ASP A 237 10.74 -29.61 -9.78
CA ASP A 237 11.92 -29.07 -9.13
C ASP A 237 11.72 -27.57 -8.82
N LEU A 238 11.70 -27.23 -7.54
CA LEU A 238 11.45 -25.87 -7.09
C LEU A 238 12.55 -24.89 -7.53
N ASN A 239 13.81 -25.34 -7.59
CA ASN A 239 14.93 -24.50 -8.03
C ASN A 239 14.86 -24.25 -9.53
N GLN A 240 14.60 -25.30 -10.32
CA GLN A 240 14.44 -25.16 -11.76
C GLN A 240 13.24 -24.26 -12.09
N ARG A 241 12.12 -24.42 -11.37
CA ARG A 241 10.94 -23.55 -11.52
C ARG A 241 11.24 -22.09 -11.17
N ALA A 242 12.02 -21.85 -10.12
CA ALA A 242 12.46 -20.50 -9.75
C ALA A 242 13.41 -19.90 -10.81
N GLU A 243 14.30 -20.69 -11.40
CA GLU A 243 15.15 -20.23 -12.52
C GLU A 243 14.31 -19.87 -13.75
N LEU A 244 13.33 -20.69 -14.12
CA LEU A 244 12.40 -20.38 -15.21
C LEU A 244 11.63 -19.08 -14.96
N MET A 245 11.14 -18.86 -13.73
CA MET A 245 10.51 -17.60 -13.32
C MET A 245 11.46 -16.41 -13.50
N LEU A 246 12.73 -16.53 -13.09
CA LEU A 246 13.73 -15.47 -13.23
C LEU A 246 14.14 -15.23 -14.69
N GLN A 247 14.14 -16.24 -15.53
CA GLN A 247 14.33 -16.08 -16.97
C GLN A 247 13.19 -15.28 -17.60
N GLN A 248 11.93 -15.53 -17.19
CA GLN A 248 10.81 -14.70 -17.64
C GLN A 248 10.93 -13.26 -17.12
N ALA A 249 11.34 -13.07 -15.87
CA ALA A 249 11.61 -11.73 -15.33
C ALA A 249 12.74 -11.01 -16.09
N ALA A 250 13.74 -11.73 -16.59
CA ALA A 250 14.80 -11.16 -17.41
C ALA A 250 14.29 -10.60 -18.75
N LEU A 251 13.27 -11.22 -19.35
CA LEU A 251 12.62 -10.69 -20.56
C LEU A 251 11.90 -9.36 -20.32
N LEU A 252 11.60 -9.05 -19.06
CA LEU A 252 11.00 -7.80 -18.60
C LEU A 252 12.05 -6.83 -18.00
N ASP A 253 13.35 -7.11 -18.13
CA ASP A 253 14.44 -6.38 -17.47
C ASP A 253 14.30 -6.32 -15.92
N CYS A 254 13.62 -7.30 -15.34
CA CYS A 254 13.26 -7.35 -13.92
C CYS A 254 14.03 -8.40 -13.10
N ARG A 255 14.97 -9.13 -13.71
CA ARG A 255 15.82 -10.13 -13.01
C ARG A 255 16.87 -9.43 -12.12
N GLN A 256 16.44 -8.91 -10.99
CA GLN A 256 17.30 -8.25 -9.99
C GLN A 256 17.02 -8.82 -8.59
N PHE A 257 17.98 -8.64 -7.67
CA PHE A 257 17.90 -8.94 -6.23
C PHE A 257 17.87 -10.41 -5.80
N VAL A 258 17.34 -11.33 -6.60
CA VAL A 258 17.13 -12.75 -6.19
C VAL A 258 17.82 -13.74 -7.13
N SER A 259 18.32 -14.83 -6.54
CA SER A 259 18.68 -16.08 -7.22
C SER A 259 17.56 -17.13 -7.08
N PRO A 260 17.56 -18.24 -7.86
CA PRO A 260 16.59 -19.32 -7.69
C PRO A 260 16.52 -19.84 -6.25
N HIS A 261 17.68 -19.98 -5.61
CA HIS A 261 17.78 -20.43 -4.22
C HIS A 261 17.15 -19.45 -3.22
N ASP A 262 17.28 -18.14 -3.44
CA ASP A 262 16.66 -17.12 -2.57
C ASP A 262 15.13 -17.16 -2.61
N VAL A 263 14.60 -17.47 -3.80
CA VAL A 263 13.15 -17.66 -4.02
C VAL A 263 12.68 -18.92 -3.29
N THR A 264 13.35 -20.06 -3.48
CA THR A 264 12.94 -21.34 -2.87
C THR A 264 13.16 -21.40 -1.36
N SER A 265 14.20 -20.73 -0.85
CA SER A 265 14.46 -20.63 0.59
C SER A 265 13.53 -19.65 1.31
N GLY A 266 12.75 -18.85 0.57
CA GLY A 266 11.77 -17.93 1.14
C GLY A 266 12.40 -16.69 1.79
N ASN A 267 13.49 -16.15 1.24
CA ASN A 267 14.12 -14.94 1.77
C ASN A 267 13.18 -13.72 1.61
N SER A 268 12.48 -13.36 2.68
CA SER A 268 11.43 -12.34 2.66
C SER A 268 11.89 -10.97 2.16
N LYS A 269 13.12 -10.56 2.48
CA LYS A 269 13.66 -9.25 2.06
C LYS A 269 13.99 -9.22 0.57
N LEU A 270 14.67 -10.26 0.08
CA LEU A 270 15.06 -10.33 -1.34
C LEU A 270 13.84 -10.54 -2.23
N ASN A 271 12.90 -11.39 -1.80
CA ASN A 271 11.64 -11.60 -2.52
C ASN A 271 10.80 -10.31 -2.56
N LEU A 272 10.74 -9.54 -1.47
CA LEU A 272 10.06 -8.24 -1.47
C LEU A 272 10.74 -7.25 -2.43
N ALA A 273 12.07 -7.20 -2.45
CA ALA A 273 12.80 -6.34 -3.37
C ALA A 273 12.56 -6.73 -4.85
N PHE A 274 12.52 -8.02 -5.16
CA PHE A 274 12.20 -8.52 -6.49
C PHE A 274 10.78 -8.11 -6.94
N VAL A 275 9.78 -8.28 -6.07
CA VAL A 275 8.39 -7.89 -6.37
C VAL A 275 8.27 -6.37 -6.50
N ALA A 276 8.92 -5.59 -5.63
CA ALA A 276 8.93 -4.14 -5.72
C ALA A 276 9.58 -3.65 -7.04
N ASN A 277 10.64 -4.33 -7.49
CA ASN A 277 11.27 -4.05 -8.79
C ASN A 277 10.31 -4.30 -9.95
N LEU A 278 9.62 -5.44 -9.95
CA LEU A 278 8.62 -5.77 -10.97
C LEU A 278 7.51 -4.70 -11.01
N PHE A 279 7.04 -4.25 -9.84
CA PHE A 279 6.03 -3.20 -9.72
C PHE A 279 6.50 -1.85 -10.26
N ASN A 280 7.75 -1.46 -9.96
CA ASN A 280 8.29 -0.17 -10.41
C ASN A 280 8.59 -0.15 -11.92
N MET A 281 9.01 -1.27 -12.48
CA MET A 281 9.39 -1.38 -13.91
C MET A 281 8.18 -1.61 -14.82
N HIS A 282 7.19 -2.39 -14.35
CA HIS A 282 5.97 -2.69 -15.11
C HIS A 282 4.72 -2.44 -14.26
N PRO A 283 4.48 -1.21 -13.78
CA PRO A 283 3.21 -0.87 -13.16
C PRO A 283 2.14 -0.99 -14.26
N LEU A 284 1.12 -1.81 -14.04
CA LEU A 284 -0.02 -1.95 -14.96
C LEU A 284 -0.82 -0.63 -15.04
N GLN A 285 -0.30 0.36 -15.74
CA GLN A 285 -0.97 1.61 -16.02
C GLN A 285 -1.97 1.40 -17.16
N LYS A 286 -3.22 1.08 -16.81
CA LYS A 286 -4.33 1.62 -17.61
C LYS A 286 -4.47 3.09 -17.20
N SER A 287 -4.26 3.98 -18.16
CA SER A 287 -4.17 5.45 -18.05
C SER A 287 -5.37 6.16 -17.41
N HIS A 288 -6.43 5.46 -17.03
CA HIS A 288 -7.57 6.02 -16.29
C HIS A 288 -7.60 5.67 -14.80
N ILE A 289 -6.81 4.68 -14.37
CA ILE A 289 -6.78 4.23 -12.97
C ILE A 289 -5.74 5.02 -12.16
N SER A 290 -4.63 5.38 -12.80
CA SER A 290 -3.56 6.13 -12.13
C SER A 290 -4.04 7.50 -11.66
N ASP A 291 -4.87 8.20 -12.43
CA ASP A 291 -5.31 9.55 -12.05
C ASP A 291 -6.37 9.54 -10.93
N MET A 292 -7.22 8.51 -10.84
CA MET A 292 -8.30 8.46 -9.85
C MET A 292 -7.89 7.77 -8.54
N TYR A 293 -6.92 6.85 -8.54
CA TYR A 293 -6.38 6.28 -7.30
C TYR A 293 -5.22 7.12 -6.75
N ALA A 294 -4.47 7.84 -7.59
CA ALA A 294 -3.49 8.82 -7.12
C ALA A 294 -4.13 10.12 -6.62
N SER A 295 -5.38 10.43 -7.02
CA SER A 295 -6.10 11.59 -6.49
C SER A 295 -6.60 11.43 -5.05
N HIS A 296 -6.70 10.19 -4.54
CA HIS A 296 -7.23 9.90 -3.19
C HIS A 296 -6.17 9.47 -2.16
N ILE A 297 -4.90 9.33 -2.56
CA ILE A 297 -3.79 9.32 -1.61
C ILE A 297 -3.32 10.76 -1.51
N GLU A 298 -3.89 11.52 -0.56
CA GLU A 298 -3.33 12.82 -0.21
C GLU A 298 -1.82 12.62 0.04
N ALA A 299 -1.01 13.30 -0.78
CA ALA A 299 0.42 13.18 -0.67
C ALA A 299 0.84 13.63 0.73
N GLU A 300 1.53 12.73 1.47
CA GLU A 300 1.99 13.02 2.82
C GLU A 300 2.68 14.38 2.86
N THR A 301 2.18 15.28 3.69
CA THR A 301 2.73 16.61 3.80
C THR A 301 4.15 16.55 4.37
N ARG A 302 4.95 17.58 4.12
CA ARG A 302 6.32 17.64 4.66
C ARG A 302 6.35 17.60 6.20
N GLU A 303 5.35 18.20 6.84
CA GLU A 303 5.20 18.20 8.30
C GLU A 303 4.87 16.77 8.80
N GLU A 304 3.93 16.07 8.16
CA GLU A 304 3.59 14.68 8.47
C GLU A 304 4.80 13.74 8.37
N ARG A 305 5.54 13.82 7.26
CA ARG A 305 6.74 13.01 7.04
C ARG A 305 7.80 13.24 8.11
N THR A 306 7.96 14.49 8.52
CA THR A 306 8.91 14.87 9.56
C THR A 306 8.51 14.25 10.89
N PHE A 307 7.25 14.38 11.29
CA PHE A 307 6.74 13.80 12.53
C PHE A 307 6.81 12.27 12.53
N ARG A 308 6.42 11.63 11.42
CA ARG A 308 6.55 10.18 11.25
C ARG A 308 7.98 9.70 11.45
N ASN A 309 8.93 10.31 10.75
CA ASN A 309 10.35 9.96 10.86
C ASN A 309 10.90 10.20 12.28
N TRP A 310 10.50 11.30 12.92
CA TRP A 310 10.87 11.60 14.31
C TRP A 310 10.37 10.51 15.26
N MET A 311 9.07 10.17 15.25
CA MET A 311 8.51 9.15 16.14
C MET A 311 9.18 7.78 15.93
N ASN A 312 9.34 7.37 14.67
CA ASN A 312 9.96 6.08 14.33
C ASN A 312 11.42 6.01 14.78
N SER A 313 12.16 7.13 14.72
CA SER A 313 13.54 7.20 15.23
C SER A 313 13.65 7.03 16.75
N LEU A 314 12.57 7.29 17.50
CA LEU A 314 12.50 7.05 18.96
C LEU A 314 12.19 5.59 19.32
N GLY A 315 11.93 4.74 18.32
CA GLY A 315 11.64 3.33 18.49
C GLY A 315 10.25 3.05 19.05
N VAL A 316 9.23 3.79 18.61
CA VAL A 316 7.83 3.50 18.94
C VAL A 316 7.37 2.18 18.29
N SER A 317 6.44 1.48 18.94
CA SER A 317 5.87 0.22 18.46
C SER A 317 4.34 0.26 18.55
N PRO A 318 3.59 0.03 17.46
CA PRO A 318 4.06 -0.29 16.11
C PRO A 318 4.74 0.91 15.41
N ASN A 319 5.46 0.62 14.33
CA ASN A 319 6.05 1.66 13.46
C ASN A 319 4.93 2.50 12.85
N VAL A 320 5.09 3.82 12.84
CA VAL A 320 4.12 4.74 12.25
C VAL A 320 4.34 4.80 10.74
N ASN A 321 3.35 4.35 9.97
CA ASN A 321 3.32 4.44 8.52
C ASN A 321 2.40 5.57 8.07
N HIS A 322 1.25 5.74 8.73
CA HIS A 322 0.30 6.80 8.45
C HIS A 322 -0.08 7.54 9.73
N LEU A 323 0.29 8.83 9.81
CA LEU A 323 0.24 9.61 11.04
C LEU A 323 -1.14 9.61 11.71
N TYR A 324 -2.21 9.80 10.94
CA TYR A 324 -3.55 9.93 11.50
C TYR A 324 -4.11 8.59 11.98
N TRP A 325 -4.05 7.56 11.14
CA TRP A 325 -4.54 6.21 11.46
C TRP A 325 -3.78 5.51 12.59
N ASP A 326 -2.45 5.58 12.57
CA ASP A 326 -1.63 4.81 13.52
C ASP A 326 -1.65 5.41 14.93
N LEU A 327 -2.08 6.67 15.08
CA LEU A 327 -2.20 7.37 16.36
C LEU A 327 -3.62 7.34 16.95
N CYS A 328 -4.64 6.90 16.18
CA CYS A 328 -6.06 6.89 16.57
C CYS A 328 -6.41 6.06 17.81
N ASP A 329 -5.54 5.14 18.25
CA ASP A 329 -5.75 4.35 19.47
C ASP A 329 -4.98 4.85 20.69
N GLY A 330 -4.23 5.95 20.53
CA GLY A 330 -3.46 6.61 21.58
C GLY A 330 -2.20 5.87 22.04
N LEU A 331 -1.93 4.64 21.61
CA LEU A 331 -0.82 3.83 22.15
C LEU A 331 0.57 4.39 21.80
N VAL A 332 0.74 4.88 20.57
CA VAL A 332 1.97 5.54 20.15
C VAL A 332 2.16 6.86 20.92
N ILE A 333 1.08 7.61 21.11
CA ILE A 333 1.10 8.88 21.86
C ILE A 333 1.55 8.65 23.32
N MET A 334 1.06 7.59 23.97
CA MET A 334 1.50 7.20 25.31
C MET A 334 3.00 6.90 25.38
N GLN A 335 3.53 6.17 24.40
CA GLN A 335 4.98 5.90 24.33
C GLN A 335 5.77 7.20 24.18
N LEU A 336 5.29 8.13 23.36
CA LEU A 336 5.95 9.43 23.18
C LEU A 336 5.94 10.27 24.46
N PHE A 337 4.87 10.21 25.27
CA PHE A 337 4.85 10.85 26.59
C PHE A 337 5.97 10.33 27.50
N GLU A 338 6.22 9.02 27.52
CA GLU A 338 7.36 8.46 28.28
C GLU A 338 8.71 8.96 27.73
N LYS A 339 8.86 9.08 26.41
CA LYS A 339 10.09 9.62 25.79
C LYS A 339 10.38 11.08 26.17
N ILE A 340 9.39 11.81 26.65
CA ILE A 340 9.51 13.20 27.13
C ILE A 340 9.31 13.34 28.64
N ASN A 341 9.62 12.27 29.38
CA ASN A 341 9.55 12.18 30.83
C ASN A 341 8.20 12.63 31.42
N VAL A 342 7.10 12.38 30.70
CA VAL A 342 5.73 12.51 31.23
C VAL A 342 5.29 11.12 31.68
N PRO A 343 5.11 10.88 32.98
CA PRO A 343 4.79 9.55 33.50
C PRO A 343 3.40 9.10 33.03
N VAL A 344 3.35 7.94 32.38
CA VAL A 344 2.09 7.33 31.91
C VAL A 344 1.67 6.22 32.87
N ASN A 345 0.43 6.28 33.34
CA ASN A 345 -0.15 5.17 34.08
C ASN A 345 -0.72 4.11 33.13
N TRP A 346 0.11 3.14 32.75
CA TRP A 346 -0.27 2.04 31.86
C TRP A 346 -1.42 1.17 32.36
N LYS A 347 -1.82 1.26 33.63
CA LYS A 347 -3.02 0.57 34.14
C LYS A 347 -4.32 1.20 33.65
N LYS A 348 -4.30 2.49 33.27
CA LYS A 348 -5.44 3.19 32.65
C LYS A 348 -5.49 3.00 31.13
N VAL A 349 -4.43 2.47 30.51
CA VAL A 349 -4.29 2.36 29.05
C VAL A 349 -4.80 1.00 28.57
N ASN A 350 -5.79 1.03 27.68
CA ASN A 350 -6.30 -0.16 27.00
C ASN A 350 -5.31 -0.62 25.93
N LYS A 351 -4.93 -1.90 25.93
CA LYS A 351 -3.96 -2.48 24.97
C LYS A 351 -4.65 -3.39 23.96
N ARG A 352 -3.99 -3.58 22.81
CA ARG A 352 -4.40 -4.57 21.79
C ARG A 352 -4.24 -6.00 22.32
N PRO A 353 -5.04 -6.98 21.84
CA PRO A 353 -6.17 -6.82 20.91
C PRO A 353 -7.41 -6.23 21.59
N TYR A 354 -8.14 -5.34 20.89
CA TYR A 354 -9.38 -4.77 21.40
C TYR A 354 -10.57 -5.71 21.15
N PRO A 355 -11.58 -5.74 22.05
CA PRO A 355 -12.80 -6.52 21.82
C PRO A 355 -13.55 -6.05 20.56
N PRO A 356 -14.17 -6.95 19.77
CA PRO A 356 -14.90 -6.58 18.56
C PRO A 356 -16.02 -5.55 18.81
N LEU A 357 -16.73 -5.68 19.94
CA LEU A 357 -17.72 -4.70 20.40
C LEU A 357 -17.08 -3.73 21.39
N GLY A 358 -17.20 -2.43 21.15
CA GLY A 358 -16.65 -1.40 22.04
C GLY A 358 -15.15 -1.10 21.85
N ALA A 359 -14.50 -1.65 20.81
CA ALA A 359 -13.11 -1.31 20.45
C ALA A 359 -12.92 0.21 20.36
N ASN A 360 -13.85 0.92 19.72
CA ASN A 360 -13.72 2.36 19.54
C ASN A 360 -13.78 3.13 20.87
N MET A 361 -14.62 2.68 21.82
CA MET A 361 -14.67 3.26 23.17
C MET A 361 -13.33 3.09 23.89
N LYS A 362 -12.65 1.95 23.72
CA LYS A 362 -11.33 1.71 24.32
C LYS A 362 -10.23 2.57 23.73
N LYS A 363 -10.27 2.80 22.42
CA LYS A 363 -9.38 3.75 21.72
C LYS A 363 -9.65 5.19 22.20
N LEU A 364 -10.92 5.58 22.30
CA LEU A 364 -11.33 6.90 22.77
C LEU A 364 -10.92 7.15 24.24
N GLU A 365 -11.06 6.15 25.12
CA GLU A 365 -10.56 6.20 26.50
C GLU A 365 -9.04 6.51 26.53
N ASN A 366 -8.25 5.85 25.68
CA ASN A 366 -6.81 6.11 25.56
C ASN A 366 -6.53 7.53 25.05
N CYS A 367 -7.23 7.98 24.00
CA CYS A 367 -7.05 9.33 23.44
C CYS A 367 -7.48 10.43 24.43
N ASN A 368 -8.54 10.23 25.20
CA ASN A 368 -8.95 11.14 26.27
C ASN A 368 -7.85 11.22 27.34
N TYR A 369 -7.30 10.07 27.74
CA TYR A 369 -6.19 10.05 28.70
C TYR A 369 -4.93 10.73 28.15
N ALA A 370 -4.65 10.61 26.84
CA ALA A 370 -3.54 11.32 26.20
C ALA A 370 -3.72 12.85 26.28
N VAL A 371 -4.95 13.35 26.08
CA VAL A 371 -5.26 14.77 26.20
C VAL A 371 -5.20 15.24 27.65
N GLU A 372 -5.66 14.44 28.62
CA GLU A 372 -5.51 14.69 30.06
C GLU A 372 -4.03 14.85 30.44
N LEU A 373 -3.19 13.88 30.07
CA LEU A 373 -1.74 13.96 30.29
C LEU A 373 -1.12 15.19 29.64
N GLY A 374 -1.53 15.50 28.41
CA GLY A 374 -1.09 16.69 27.70
C GLY A 374 -1.39 17.99 28.45
N LYS A 375 -2.62 18.16 28.94
CA LYS A 375 -3.07 19.38 29.64
C LYS A 375 -2.52 19.46 31.07
N ASP A 376 -2.71 18.41 31.85
CA ASP A 376 -2.58 18.49 33.31
C ASP A 376 -1.15 18.21 33.79
N VAL A 377 -0.43 17.35 33.06
CA VAL A 377 0.95 16.94 33.44
C VAL A 377 1.97 17.60 32.53
N ALA A 378 1.72 17.60 31.21
CA ALA A 378 2.66 18.15 30.25
C ALA A 378 2.52 19.67 30.07
N HIS A 379 1.42 20.26 30.55
CA HIS A 379 1.07 21.68 30.43
C HIS A 379 1.09 22.19 28.98
N PHE A 380 0.62 21.36 28.05
CA PHE A 380 0.42 21.71 26.66
C PHE A 380 -0.80 22.61 26.47
N SER A 381 -0.70 23.51 25.51
CA SER A 381 -1.84 24.32 25.07
C SER A 381 -2.69 23.47 24.13
N LEU A 382 -3.68 22.78 24.70
CA LEU A 382 -4.59 21.89 23.98
C LEU A 382 -6.04 22.44 23.96
N VAL A 383 -6.18 23.76 23.80
CA VAL A 383 -7.48 24.41 23.69
C VAL A 383 -8.20 23.90 22.43
N GLY A 384 -9.42 23.40 22.58
CA GLY A 384 -10.19 22.82 21.49
C GLY A 384 -9.77 21.41 21.06
N ILE A 385 -8.71 20.82 21.63
CA ILE A 385 -8.31 19.44 21.35
C ILE A 385 -8.93 18.51 22.41
N GLY A 386 -9.77 17.58 21.95
CA GLY A 386 -10.35 16.48 22.73
C GLY A 386 -9.87 15.10 22.24
N GLY A 387 -10.09 14.07 23.06
CA GLY A 387 -9.69 12.71 22.68
C GLY A 387 -10.47 12.18 21.48
N GLN A 388 -11.70 12.64 21.27
CA GLN A 388 -12.50 12.33 20.09
C GLN A 388 -11.79 12.75 18.80
N ASN A 389 -11.24 13.98 18.74
CA ASN A 389 -10.54 14.46 17.55
C ASN A 389 -9.33 13.59 17.20
N LEU A 390 -8.61 13.08 18.20
CA LEU A 390 -7.47 12.19 17.98
C LEU A 390 -7.94 10.80 17.54
N ASN A 391 -9.00 10.28 18.15
CA ASN A 391 -9.53 8.96 17.83
C ASN A 391 -10.13 8.89 16.42
N GLU A 392 -10.74 9.97 15.96
CA GLU A 392 -11.25 10.14 14.58
C GLU A 392 -10.13 10.45 13.57
N GLY A 393 -8.88 10.63 14.00
CA GLY A 393 -7.76 10.89 13.09
C GLY A 393 -7.74 12.31 12.52
N SER A 394 -8.28 13.30 13.24
CA SER A 394 -8.30 14.68 12.78
C SER A 394 -6.88 15.23 12.56
N SER A 395 -6.58 15.63 11.33
CA SER A 395 -5.24 16.06 10.91
C SER A 395 -4.73 17.24 11.72
N MET A 396 -5.52 18.32 11.79
CA MET A 396 -5.19 19.54 12.53
C MET A 396 -4.86 19.28 14.01
N HIS A 397 -5.72 18.52 14.70
CA HIS A 397 -5.56 18.28 16.14
C HIS A 397 -4.40 17.32 16.44
N THR A 398 -4.21 16.30 15.58
CA THR A 398 -3.10 15.35 15.68
C THR A 398 -1.76 16.07 15.47
N LEU A 399 -1.63 16.87 14.40
CA LEU A 399 -0.42 17.66 14.13
C LEU A 399 -0.11 18.63 15.27
N ALA A 400 -1.13 19.29 15.83
CA ALA A 400 -0.95 20.22 16.94
C ALA A 400 -0.42 19.54 18.22
N LEU A 401 -0.91 18.34 18.54
CA LEU A 401 -0.42 17.56 19.67
C LEU A 401 0.99 17.02 19.42
N VAL A 402 1.22 16.42 18.26
CA VAL A 402 2.52 15.83 17.89
C VAL A 402 3.62 16.90 17.84
N TRP A 403 3.30 18.09 17.35
CA TRP A 403 4.20 19.25 17.41
C TRP A 403 4.59 19.59 18.86
N GLN A 404 3.65 19.63 19.80
CA GLN A 404 3.95 19.96 21.20
C GLN A 404 4.79 18.87 21.88
N LEU A 405 4.54 17.60 21.56
CA LEU A 405 5.38 16.48 21.98
C LEU A 405 6.82 16.63 21.46
N MET A 406 6.99 16.88 20.15
CA MET A 406 8.30 17.08 19.54
C MET A 406 9.04 18.31 20.08
N ARG A 407 8.32 19.41 20.30
CA ARG A 407 8.88 20.63 20.91
C ARG A 407 9.37 20.36 22.33
N ARG A 408 8.56 19.70 23.16
CA ARG A 408 8.96 19.35 24.53
C ARG A 408 10.13 18.39 24.56
N TYR A 409 10.14 17.35 23.70
CA TYR A 409 11.29 16.46 23.54
C TYR A 409 12.58 17.24 23.26
N THR A 410 12.52 18.15 22.28
CA THR A 410 13.68 18.95 21.88
C THR A 410 14.18 19.85 23.01
N VAL A 411 13.26 20.52 23.72
CA VAL A 411 13.59 21.41 24.83
C VAL A 411 14.10 20.63 26.04
N GLN A 412 13.54 19.48 26.35
CA GLN A 412 13.98 18.66 27.47
C GLN A 412 15.39 18.12 27.27
N VAL A 413 15.70 17.66 26.05
CA VAL A 413 17.09 17.31 25.70
C VAL A 413 18.03 18.49 25.95
N LEU A 414 17.58 19.74 25.86
CA LEU A 414 18.39 20.91 26.22
C LEU A 414 18.45 21.18 27.73
N SER A 415 17.33 21.04 28.44
CA SER A 415 17.28 21.23 29.90
C SER A 415 18.10 20.19 30.65
N ASP A 416 18.13 18.93 30.19
CA ASP A 416 18.96 17.87 30.75
C ASP A 416 20.47 18.13 30.52
N LEU A 417 20.81 19.07 29.62
CA LEU A 417 22.18 19.47 29.26
C LEU A 417 22.60 20.83 29.84
N GLY A 418 21.72 21.51 30.59
CA GLY A 418 21.99 22.82 31.22
C GLY A 418 21.56 22.86 32.69
N ASP A 419 21.77 23.99 33.37
CA ASP A 419 21.49 24.19 34.82
C ASP A 419 19.99 24.28 35.18
N GLY A 420 19.11 23.54 34.50
CA GLY A 420 17.71 23.38 34.90
C GLY A 420 16.77 24.57 34.62
N GLU A 421 17.20 25.62 33.91
CA GLU A 421 16.29 26.67 33.44
C GLU A 421 15.37 26.17 32.31
N LYS A 422 14.08 26.54 32.36
CA LYS A 422 13.11 26.25 31.29
C LYS A 422 13.57 26.95 30.01
N VAL A 423 14.11 26.20 29.04
CA VAL A 423 14.62 26.75 27.78
C VAL A 423 13.46 27.23 26.92
N GLY A 424 13.18 28.54 26.97
CA GLY A 424 12.23 29.20 26.08
C GLY A 424 12.88 29.65 24.77
N ASP A 425 12.06 29.98 23.77
CA ASP A 425 12.48 30.47 22.44
C ASP A 425 13.51 31.62 22.53
N ASN A 426 13.35 32.52 23.51
CA ASN A 426 14.26 33.65 23.76
C ASN A 426 15.66 33.20 24.20
N ILE A 427 15.76 32.10 24.93
CA ILE A 427 17.04 31.55 25.40
C ILE A 427 17.83 30.99 24.22
N ILE A 428 17.15 30.28 23.31
CA ILE A 428 17.76 29.77 22.09
C ILE A 428 18.23 30.94 21.20
N LEU A 429 17.41 31.98 21.01
CA LEU A 429 17.79 33.17 20.23
C LEU A 429 18.98 33.92 20.83
N ALA A 430 18.98 34.12 22.15
CA ALA A 430 20.10 34.72 22.86
C ALA A 430 21.37 33.88 22.68
N TRP A 431 21.27 32.57 22.87
CA TRP A 431 22.39 31.64 22.70
C TRP A 431 22.98 31.69 21.28
N ILE A 432 22.14 31.73 20.23
CA ILE A 432 22.61 31.85 18.83
C ILE A 432 23.46 33.10 18.65
N ASN A 433 22.94 34.27 19.03
CA ASN A 433 23.60 35.55 18.82
C ASN A 433 24.85 35.71 19.69
N THR A 434 24.83 35.20 20.93
CA THR A 434 26.01 35.15 21.80
C THR A 434 27.09 34.22 21.25
N THR A 435 26.71 33.04 20.73
CA THR A 435 27.65 32.06 20.18
C THR A 435 28.29 32.57 18.88
N LEU A 436 27.51 33.17 17.99
CA LEU A 436 28.03 33.81 16.77
C LEU A 436 29.00 34.95 17.08
N GLY A 437 28.79 35.64 18.21
CA GLY A 437 29.65 36.72 18.68
C GLY A 437 29.61 37.97 17.80
N PRO A 438 30.38 39.01 18.17
CA PRO A 438 30.36 40.31 17.47
C PRO A 438 31.04 40.27 16.09
N LYS A 439 31.85 39.26 15.78
CA LYS A 439 32.53 39.11 14.48
C LYS A 439 31.58 38.64 13.37
N ASN A 440 30.50 37.93 13.72
CA ASN A 440 29.54 37.38 12.78
C ASN A 440 28.17 38.09 12.85
N LYS A 441 28.15 39.41 13.07
CA LYS A 441 26.92 40.21 13.14
C LYS A 441 26.01 40.06 11.91
N HIS A 442 26.59 39.79 10.75
CA HIS A 442 25.84 39.55 9.50
C HIS A 442 25.00 38.27 9.52
N ALA A 443 25.20 37.38 10.50
CA ALA A 443 24.49 36.12 10.71
C ALA A 443 23.55 36.14 11.94
N HIS A 444 23.45 37.27 12.65
CA HIS A 444 22.55 37.39 13.81
C HIS A 444 21.08 37.35 13.38
N ILE A 445 20.23 36.74 14.20
CA ILE A 445 18.79 36.63 13.95
C ILE A 445 18.00 37.21 15.12
N ASN A 446 16.90 37.91 14.81
CA ASN A 446 16.02 38.49 15.85
C ASN A 446 14.82 37.59 16.18
N SER A 447 14.46 36.69 15.28
CA SER A 447 13.37 35.73 15.46
C SER A 447 13.56 34.51 14.57
N PHE A 448 12.86 33.41 14.85
CA PHE A 448 12.83 32.25 13.95
C PHE A 448 12.04 32.47 12.65
N LYS A 449 11.52 33.70 12.43
CA LYS A 449 10.87 34.16 11.19
C LYS A 449 11.79 35.04 10.33
N ASP A 450 13.05 35.22 10.74
CA ASP A 450 13.98 36.12 10.06
C ASP A 450 14.30 35.62 8.63
N LYS A 451 14.12 36.48 7.63
CA LYS A 451 14.34 36.15 6.22
C LYS A 451 15.79 35.75 5.93
N LEU A 452 16.74 36.19 6.74
CA LEU A 452 18.14 35.79 6.60
C LEU A 452 18.33 34.28 6.70
N ILE A 453 17.48 33.59 7.46
CA ILE A 453 17.51 32.13 7.63
C ILE A 453 17.28 31.40 6.30
N SER A 454 16.54 32.01 5.35
CA SER A 454 16.34 31.45 4.01
C SER A 454 17.63 31.23 3.22
N THR A 455 18.72 31.93 3.57
CA THR A 455 20.04 31.75 2.96
C THR A 455 20.85 30.60 3.58
N SER A 456 20.39 30.07 4.71
CA SER A 456 21.08 29.13 5.60
C SER A 456 22.44 29.61 6.14
N LEU A 457 22.87 30.85 5.85
CA LEU A 457 24.13 31.41 6.34
C LEU A 457 24.20 31.49 7.87
N PRO A 458 23.14 31.92 8.60
CA PRO A 458 23.17 31.87 10.08
C PRO A 458 23.43 30.47 10.63
N VAL A 459 22.85 29.45 10.00
CA VAL A 459 23.01 28.05 10.41
C VAL A 459 24.44 27.57 10.14
N ILE A 460 24.97 27.84 8.94
CA ILE A 460 26.32 27.42 8.53
C ILE A 460 27.38 28.12 9.39
N GLU A 461 27.24 29.42 9.64
CA GLU A 461 28.16 30.16 10.50
C GLU A 461 28.12 29.66 11.94
N LEU A 462 26.92 29.38 12.46
CA LEU A 462 26.80 28.80 13.80
C LEU A 462 27.48 27.43 13.88
N ILE A 463 27.31 26.57 12.86
CA ILE A 463 28.01 25.28 12.78
C ILE A 463 29.52 25.47 12.72
N ASN A 464 30.02 26.45 11.95
CA ASN A 464 31.44 26.76 11.88
C ASN A 464 32.02 27.17 13.24
N VAL A 465 31.25 27.90 14.06
CA VAL A 465 31.67 28.29 15.41
C VAL A 465 31.68 27.11 16.39
N ILE A 466 30.62 26.30 16.43
CA ILE A 466 30.51 25.18 17.39
C ILE A 466 31.34 23.95 16.99
N ALA A 467 31.64 23.80 15.70
CA ALA A 467 32.44 22.72 15.15
C ALA A 467 33.43 23.24 14.07
N PRO A 468 34.49 23.97 14.49
CA PRO A 468 35.48 24.53 13.57
C PRO A 468 36.11 23.47 12.66
N GLY A 469 36.33 23.82 11.39
CA GLY A 469 36.92 22.93 10.38
C GLY A 469 35.94 21.96 9.71
N THR A 470 34.65 21.95 10.11
CA THR A 470 33.64 21.10 9.47
C THR A 470 33.09 21.71 8.18
N VAL A 471 33.04 23.04 8.11
CA VAL A 471 32.48 23.80 6.98
C VAL A 471 33.53 23.98 5.89
N LYS A 472 33.15 23.58 4.67
CA LYS A 472 33.91 23.80 3.43
C LYS A 472 33.30 24.99 2.70
N TRP A 473 33.93 26.15 2.83
CA TRP A 473 33.39 27.43 2.35
C TRP A 473 33.30 27.55 0.82
N ASP A 474 34.05 26.74 0.09
CA ASP A 474 33.96 26.55 -1.37
C ASP A 474 32.61 25.97 -1.80
N MET A 475 31.95 25.22 -0.92
CA MET A 475 30.62 24.64 -1.16
C MET A 475 29.48 25.60 -0.79
N VAL A 476 29.76 26.74 -0.16
CA VAL A 476 28.75 27.69 0.31
C VAL A 476 28.52 28.78 -0.72
N ARG A 477 27.30 28.88 -1.22
CA ARG A 477 26.89 29.96 -2.12
C ARG A 477 26.75 31.25 -1.33
N LYS A 478 27.28 32.35 -1.85
CA LYS A 478 27.21 33.68 -1.23
C LYS A 478 26.12 34.51 -1.89
N GLN A 479 25.63 35.52 -1.19
CA GLN A 479 24.69 36.47 -1.77
C GLN A 479 25.39 37.31 -2.86
N GLU A 480 24.77 37.41 -4.03
CA GLU A 480 25.19 38.32 -5.08
C GLU A 480 24.27 39.56 -5.06
N ARG A 481 24.85 40.77 -4.96
CA ARG A 481 24.09 42.03 -4.87
C ARG A 481 23.03 42.07 -3.76
N GLY A 482 23.30 41.38 -2.64
CA GLY A 482 22.40 41.32 -1.49
C GLY A 482 21.20 40.36 -1.64
N MET A 483 21.13 39.61 -2.74
CA MET A 483 20.09 38.60 -2.98
C MET A 483 20.72 37.23 -3.25
N MET A 484 19.97 36.17 -2.97
CA MET A 484 20.34 34.78 -3.27
C MET A 484 19.16 34.15 -4.00
N ASN A 485 19.43 33.51 -5.13
CA ASN A 485 18.39 32.81 -5.90
C ASN A 485 17.89 31.58 -5.12
N ASN A 486 16.74 31.03 -5.50
CA ASN A 486 16.13 29.93 -4.77
C ASN A 486 16.94 28.63 -4.83
N ASP A 487 17.63 28.37 -5.95
CA ASP A 487 18.47 27.17 -6.11
C ASP A 487 19.69 27.20 -5.19
N ASP A 488 20.34 28.35 -5.04
CA ASP A 488 21.46 28.57 -4.15
C ASP A 488 21.03 28.50 -2.69
N LYS A 489 19.86 29.05 -2.34
CA LYS A 489 19.26 28.88 -1.01
C LYS A 489 19.03 27.41 -0.70
N LEU A 490 18.46 26.66 -1.63
CA LEU A 490 18.19 25.24 -1.46
C LEU A 490 19.48 24.42 -1.36
N ASN A 491 20.50 24.73 -2.15
CA ASN A 491 21.82 24.10 -2.07
C ASN A 491 22.48 24.37 -0.72
N ASN A 492 22.49 25.62 -0.25
CA ASN A 492 23.00 25.97 1.07
C ASN A 492 22.21 25.27 2.19
N ALA A 493 20.88 25.17 2.08
CA ALA A 493 20.05 24.49 3.06
C ALA A 493 20.33 22.98 3.13
N LYS A 494 20.46 22.32 1.97
CA LYS A 494 20.88 20.91 1.87
C LYS A 494 22.22 20.69 2.54
N TYR A 495 23.17 21.60 2.29
CA TYR A 495 24.48 21.56 2.90
C TYR A 495 24.43 21.77 4.43
N ALA A 496 23.71 22.79 4.89
CA ALA A 496 23.56 23.12 6.32
C ALA A 496 22.93 21.97 7.13
N VAL A 497 21.83 21.39 6.64
CA VAL A 497 21.18 20.23 7.28
C VAL A 497 22.12 19.03 7.32
N SER A 498 22.87 18.78 6.24
CA SER A 498 23.84 17.68 6.19
C SER A 498 25.00 17.90 7.16
N LEU A 499 25.50 19.13 7.28
CA LEU A 499 26.53 19.49 8.25
C LEU A 499 26.05 19.33 9.70
N ALA A 500 24.83 19.77 10.01
CA ALA A 500 24.25 19.61 11.33
C ALA A 500 24.14 18.13 11.73
N ARG A 501 23.70 17.26 10.80
CA ARG A 501 23.68 15.81 11.03
C ARG A 501 25.08 15.22 11.15
N LYS A 502 26.03 15.67 10.34
CA LYS A 502 27.44 15.22 10.35
C LYS A 502 28.12 15.49 11.70
N ILE A 503 27.83 16.61 12.34
CA ILE A 503 28.36 16.91 13.68
C ILE A 503 27.63 16.13 14.79
N GLY A 504 26.56 15.38 14.46
CA GLY A 504 25.80 14.57 15.42
C GLY A 504 24.56 15.26 15.99
N ALA A 505 24.16 16.43 15.48
CA ALA A 505 22.91 17.06 15.89
C ALA A 505 21.72 16.29 15.27
N ARG A 506 20.72 15.96 16.10
CA ARG A 506 19.54 15.16 15.72
C ARG A 506 18.48 16.02 15.00
N VAL A 507 18.84 16.52 13.81
CA VAL A 507 18.01 17.44 13.03
C VAL A 507 17.03 16.73 12.10
N TYR A 508 15.74 16.97 12.31
CA TYR A 508 14.64 16.48 11.47
C TYR A 508 14.15 17.48 10.42
N ALA A 509 14.54 18.75 10.53
CA ALA A 509 14.22 19.77 9.53
C ALA A 509 14.72 19.38 8.13
N LEU A 510 13.90 19.68 7.13
CA LEU A 510 14.21 19.53 5.72
C LEU A 510 14.89 20.80 5.19
N PRO A 511 15.66 20.72 4.09
CA PRO A 511 16.26 21.90 3.46
C PRO A 511 15.24 22.98 3.13
N ASP A 512 14.09 22.59 2.59
CA ASP A 512 13.03 23.50 2.21
C ASP A 512 12.44 24.26 3.43
N ASP A 513 12.49 23.68 4.64
CA ASP A 513 12.03 24.35 5.86
C ASP A 513 12.89 25.57 6.21
N LEU A 514 14.18 25.54 5.86
CA LEU A 514 15.06 26.69 5.99
C LEU A 514 14.76 27.73 4.92
N VAL A 515 14.60 27.30 3.66
CA VAL A 515 14.35 28.19 2.51
C VAL A 515 13.05 28.98 2.70
N GLU A 516 11.99 28.31 3.17
CA GLU A 516 10.68 28.90 3.43
C GLU A 516 10.59 29.59 4.80
N VAL A 517 11.60 29.41 5.65
CA VAL A 517 11.65 29.92 7.02
C VAL A 517 10.46 29.43 7.86
N ASN A 518 10.25 28.11 7.88
CA ASN A 518 9.23 27.48 8.73
C ASN A 518 9.64 27.63 10.21
N PRO A 519 8.97 28.48 11.01
CA PRO A 519 9.49 28.88 12.32
C PRO A 519 9.58 27.72 13.30
N LYS A 520 8.66 26.76 13.20
CA LYS A 520 8.64 25.55 14.01
C LYS A 520 9.91 24.72 13.78
N MET A 521 10.18 24.42 12.51
CA MET A 521 11.31 23.56 12.11
C MET A 521 12.65 24.26 12.32
N VAL A 522 12.73 25.55 12.00
CA VAL A 522 13.90 26.40 12.24
C VAL A 522 14.27 26.42 13.73
N MET A 523 13.30 26.63 14.63
CA MET A 523 13.53 26.59 16.08
C MET A 523 14.11 25.24 16.51
N THR A 524 13.51 24.12 16.05
CA THR A 524 14.03 22.78 16.42
C THR A 524 15.45 22.52 15.91
N LEU A 525 15.80 23.04 14.74
CA LEU A 525 17.14 22.92 14.18
C LEU A 525 18.17 23.65 15.06
N PHE A 526 17.91 24.91 15.43
CA PHE A 526 18.81 25.66 16.29
C PHE A 526 18.90 25.08 17.70
N ALA A 527 17.77 24.60 18.23
CA ALA A 527 17.75 23.87 19.48
C ALA A 527 18.66 22.63 19.43
N CYS A 528 18.58 21.81 18.37
CA CYS A 528 19.45 20.65 18.21
C CYS A 528 20.95 21.02 18.14
N LEU A 529 21.29 22.14 17.49
CA LEU A 529 22.67 22.66 17.45
C LEU A 529 23.15 23.13 18.83
N MET A 530 22.27 23.78 19.60
CA MET A 530 22.54 24.16 20.98
C MET A 530 22.84 22.92 21.84
N GLY A 531 22.00 21.89 21.74
CA GLY A 531 22.19 20.65 22.50
C GLY A 531 23.48 19.93 22.16
N TYR A 532 23.90 19.95 20.89
CA TYR A 532 25.23 19.45 20.51
C TYR A 532 26.35 20.27 21.15
N SER A 533 26.26 21.60 21.13
CA SER A 533 27.29 22.48 21.70
C SER A 533 27.45 22.28 23.21
N LEU A 534 26.34 22.19 23.95
CA LEU A 534 26.34 21.98 25.40
C LEU A 534 26.94 20.63 25.79
N ASN A 535 26.65 19.56 25.05
CA ASN A 535 27.26 18.24 25.26
C ASN A 535 28.79 18.21 25.13
N LYS A 536 29.38 19.18 24.42
CA LYS A 536 30.82 19.23 24.14
C LYS A 536 31.59 20.08 25.16
N ALA A 537 30.92 20.92 25.94
CA ALA A 537 31.56 21.69 27.00
C ALA A 537 31.82 20.77 28.20
N PRO A 538 33.08 20.45 28.56
CA PRO A 538 33.33 19.74 29.81
C PRO A 538 32.82 20.62 30.96
N MET A 539 32.03 20.03 31.86
CA MET A 539 31.70 20.62 33.15
C MET A 539 33.00 21.16 33.75
N LYS A 540 33.18 22.48 33.76
CA LYS A 540 34.20 23.11 34.59
C LYS A 540 33.77 22.85 36.03
N LYS A 541 34.33 21.79 36.62
CA LYS A 541 34.36 21.63 38.07
C LYS A 541 35.12 22.84 38.62
N THR A 542 34.39 23.82 39.12
CA THR A 542 34.92 24.79 40.10
C THR A 542 35.15 24.10 41.42
#